data_AF-A0A447T579-F1
#
_entry.id   AF-A0A447T579-F1
#
_cell.length_a   1.000
_cell.length_b   1.000
_cell.length_c   1.000
_cell.angle_alpha   90.00
_cell.angle_beta   90.00
_cell.angle_gamma   90.00
#
_symmetry.space_group_name_H-M   'P 1'
#
loop_
_entity.id
_entity.type
_entity.pdbx_description
1 polymer ?
#
loop_
_entity_poly.entity_id
_entity_poly.type
_entity_poly.pdbx_seq_one_letter_code
_entity_poly.pdbx_strand_id
1 'polypeptide(L)'
;MRFDGETDLIAYRGGLVTLRDAGWQRDIRIESAGSHSAVVWNPAQDKAQRLADLPDDDWRRFVCVETANAGDDARALAPGARHRLACRLHFSCHD
;
A
#
# COMPACT_ATOMS: atom_id res chain seq x y z
N MET A 1 -3.55 -0.42 12.01
CA MET A 1 -4.14 0.87 11.62
C MET A 1 -5.56 0.64 11.11
N ARG A 2 -6.46 1.59 11.30
CA ARG A 2 -7.78 1.68 10.62
C ARG A 2 -7.81 2.98 9.83
N PHE A 3 -8.68 3.08 8.83
CA PHE A 3 -8.84 4.28 8.00
C PHE A 3 -10.08 5.04 8.49
N ASP A 4 -9.88 6.22 9.07
CA ASP A 4 -10.90 7.13 9.59
C ASP A 4 -10.85 8.53 8.94
N GLY A 5 -9.94 8.73 7.99
CA GLY A 5 -9.74 9.95 7.21
C GLY A 5 -8.70 9.76 6.12
N GLU A 6 -8.27 10.86 5.49
CA GLU A 6 -7.19 10.81 4.49
C GLU A 6 -5.94 10.20 5.14
N THR A 7 -5.34 9.24 4.43
CA THR A 7 -4.09 8.60 4.83
C THR A 7 -3.10 8.69 3.69
N ASP A 8 -1.90 9.16 3.99
CA ASP A 8 -0.75 9.20 3.09
C ASP A 8 0.52 8.99 3.92
N LEU A 9 0.89 7.73 4.13
CA LEU A 9 1.87 7.33 5.13
C LEU A 9 2.98 6.47 4.52
N ILE A 10 4.24 6.87 4.75
CA ILE A 10 5.39 5.99 4.57
C ILE A 10 5.63 5.21 5.86
N ALA A 11 5.44 3.89 5.82
CA ALA A 11 5.75 2.98 6.91
C ALA A 11 7.11 2.31 6.67
N TYR A 12 8.09 2.59 7.54
CA TYR A 12 9.40 1.93 7.52
C TYR A 12 9.34 0.56 8.20
N ARG A 13 8.85 -0.42 7.45
CA ARG A 13 8.76 -1.83 7.83
C ARG A 13 9.05 -2.65 6.57
N GLY A 14 10.11 -3.46 6.58
CA GLY A 14 10.30 -4.51 5.60
C GLY A 14 9.49 -5.76 5.95
N GLY A 15 9.12 -6.55 4.94
CA GLY A 15 8.53 -7.88 5.12
C GLY A 15 7.03 -7.94 4.81
N LEU A 16 6.27 -8.58 5.69
CA LEU A 16 4.87 -8.93 5.47
C LEU A 16 3.91 -7.89 6.06
N VAL A 17 3.01 -7.37 5.21
CA VAL A 17 1.84 -6.58 5.61
C VAL A 17 0.58 -7.43 5.46
N THR A 18 -0.33 -7.38 6.43
CA THR A 18 -1.66 -8.00 6.32
C THR A 18 -2.73 -6.92 6.31
N LEU A 19 -3.45 -6.81 5.20
CA LEU A 19 -4.71 -6.08 5.11
C LEU A 19 -5.84 -7.00 5.54
N ARG A 20 -6.56 -6.62 6.59
CA ARG A 20 -7.75 -7.34 7.07
C ARG A 20 -8.99 -6.64 6.56
N ASP A 21 -9.76 -7.32 5.73
CA ASP A 21 -10.97 -6.83 5.11
C ASP A 21 -12.16 -7.59 5.69
N ALA A 22 -12.62 -7.12 6.86
CA ALA A 22 -13.71 -7.76 7.59
C ALA A 22 -15.05 -7.69 6.82
N GLY A 23 -15.25 -6.67 5.99
CA GLY A 23 -16.47 -6.52 5.19
C GLY A 23 -16.62 -7.63 4.16
N TRP A 24 -15.50 -8.14 3.63
CA TRP A 24 -15.48 -9.25 2.67
C TRP A 24 -14.95 -10.55 3.29
N GLN A 25 -14.85 -10.62 4.62
CA GLN A 25 -14.37 -11.78 5.38
C GLN A 25 -13.06 -12.36 4.80
N ARG A 26 -12.09 -11.51 4.49
CA ARG A 26 -10.82 -11.93 3.89
C ARG A 26 -9.62 -11.20 4.47
N ASP A 27 -8.48 -11.86 4.36
CA ASP A 27 -7.17 -11.27 4.59
C ASP A 27 -6.38 -11.25 3.27
N ILE A 28 -5.65 -10.16 3.06
CA ILE A 28 -4.70 -10.00 1.96
C ILE A 28 -3.31 -9.81 2.59
N ARG A 29 -2.44 -10.79 2.36
CA ARG A 29 -1.04 -10.77 2.81
C ARG A 29 -0.16 -10.29 1.66
N ILE A 30 0.62 -9.26 1.93
CA ILE A 30 1.45 -8.53 0.98
C ILE A 30 2.90 -8.72 1.43
N GLU A 31 3.62 -9.57 0.71
CA GLU A 31 5.03 -9.83 0.97
C GLU A 31 5.89 -9.02 0.00
N SER A 32 6.79 -8.21 0.55
CA SER A 32 7.71 -7.39 -0.24
C SER A 32 9.14 -7.94 -0.22
N ALA A 33 9.85 -7.75 -1.32
CA ALA A 33 11.29 -7.97 -1.41
C ALA A 33 11.96 -6.79 -2.14
N GLY A 34 13.19 -6.47 -1.73
CA GLY A 34 13.91 -5.29 -2.22
C GLY A 34 13.50 -3.97 -1.56
N SER A 35 12.61 -4.01 -0.57
CA SER A 35 12.08 -2.81 0.09
C SER A 35 12.08 -2.95 1.61
N HIS A 36 12.28 -1.82 2.29
CA HIS A 36 12.04 -1.65 3.73
C HIS A 36 10.98 -0.58 4.01
N SER A 37 10.27 -0.10 2.99
CA SER A 37 9.19 0.87 3.14
C SER A 37 7.92 0.45 2.40
N ALA A 38 6.77 0.72 2.99
CA ALA A 38 5.48 0.63 2.32
C ALA A 38 4.79 1.99 2.35
N VAL A 39 4.18 2.40 1.24
CA VAL A 39 3.25 3.53 1.24
C VAL A 39 1.85 2.99 1.48
N VAL A 40 1.16 3.53 2.47
CA VAL A 40 -0.24 3.24 2.75
C VAL A 40 -1.03 4.48 2.41
N TRP A 41 -1.96 4.37 1.46
CA TRP A 41 -2.71 5.51 0.96
C TRP A 41 -4.20 5.24 0.79
N ASN A 42 -5.00 6.20 1.24
CA ASN A 42 -6.42 6.33 0.90
C ASN A 42 -6.77 7.82 0.90
N PRO A 43 -7.39 8.35 -0.17
CA PRO A 43 -7.65 9.79 -0.29
C PRO A 43 -8.73 10.31 0.68
N ALA A 44 -9.59 9.44 1.19
CA ALA A 44 -10.88 9.81 1.76
C ALA A 44 -11.71 10.72 0.83
N GLN A 45 -12.83 11.21 1.35
CA GLN A 45 -13.85 11.90 0.56
C GLN A 45 -13.35 13.19 -0.11
N ASP A 46 -12.81 14.13 0.66
CA ASP A 46 -12.48 15.47 0.17
C ASP A 46 -11.38 15.47 -0.89
N LYS A 47 -10.45 14.51 -0.84
CA LYS A 47 -9.43 14.35 -1.89
C LYS A 47 -9.94 13.58 -3.09
N ALA A 48 -10.78 12.55 -2.88
CA ALA A 48 -11.38 11.81 -3.99
C ALA A 48 -12.18 12.72 -4.93
N GLN A 49 -12.99 13.62 -4.39
CA GLN A 49 -13.77 14.62 -5.16
C GLN A 49 -12.90 15.58 -6.00
N ARG A 50 -11.60 15.66 -5.72
CA ARG A 50 -10.64 16.52 -6.45
C ARG A 50 -9.81 15.74 -7.47
N LEU A 51 -9.89 14.41 -7.48
CA LEU A 51 -9.18 13.55 -8.42
C LEU A 51 -10.06 13.28 -9.62
N ALA A 52 -9.75 13.90 -10.75
CA ALA A 52 -10.59 13.86 -11.96
C ALA A 52 -10.79 12.44 -12.54
N ASP A 53 -9.90 11.51 -12.21
CA ASP A 53 -9.89 10.12 -12.68
C ASP A 53 -10.38 9.11 -11.61
N LEU A 54 -10.86 9.58 -10.46
CA LEU A 54 -11.43 8.74 -9.41
C LEU A 54 -12.88 9.16 -9.14
N PRO A 55 -13.86 8.26 -9.27
CA PRO A 55 -15.24 8.56 -8.86
C PRO A 55 -15.31 8.96 -7.37
N ASP A 56 -16.15 9.96 -7.08
CA ASP A 56 -16.25 10.62 -5.75
C ASP A 56 -16.38 9.66 -4.56
N ASP A 57 -17.03 8.51 -4.75
CA ASP A 57 -17.30 7.52 -3.68
C ASP A 57 -16.35 6.31 -3.67
N ASP A 58 -15.50 6.15 -4.70
CA ASP A 58 -14.71 4.93 -4.87
C ASP A 58 -13.57 4.81 -3.85
N TRP A 59 -13.21 5.89 -3.13
CA TRP A 59 -12.27 5.83 -2.01
C TRP A 59 -12.66 4.82 -0.92
N ARG A 60 -13.94 4.46 -0.81
CA ARG A 60 -14.43 3.44 0.15
C ARG A 60 -14.14 2.01 -0.29
N ARG A 61 -13.76 1.81 -1.55
CA ARG A 61 -13.65 0.48 -2.18
C ARG A 61 -12.21 0.00 -2.34
N PHE A 62 -11.23 0.83 -1.95
CA PHE A 62 -9.83 0.47 -2.05
C PHE A 62 -9.00 1.07 -0.92
N VAL A 63 -7.82 0.50 -0.76
CA VAL A 63 -6.69 1.09 -0.06
C VAL A 63 -5.44 0.72 -0.85
N CYS A 64 -4.52 1.66 -1.02
CA CYS A 64 -3.22 1.38 -1.58
C CYS A 64 -2.27 0.92 -0.47
N VAL A 65 -1.61 -0.22 -0.70
CA VAL A 65 -0.48 -0.70 0.09
C VAL A 65 0.63 -1.03 -0.89
N GLU A 66 1.58 -0.12 -0.99
CA GLU A 66 2.54 -0.07 -2.09
C GLU A 66 3.90 -0.54 -1.61
N THR A 67 4.50 -1.50 -2.32
CA THR A 67 5.89 -1.89 -2.10
C THR A 67 6.80 -0.83 -2.71
N ALA A 68 7.53 -0.08 -1.89
CA ALA A 68 8.31 1.07 -2.35
C ALA A 68 9.71 1.15 -1.71
N ASN A 69 10.64 1.86 -2.35
CA ASN A 69 11.84 2.40 -1.72
C ASN A 69 11.66 3.92 -1.57
N ALA A 70 10.93 4.35 -0.54
CA ALA A 70 10.51 5.73 -0.34
C ALA A 70 11.11 6.32 0.95
N GLY A 71 11.25 7.65 0.98
CA GLY A 71 11.82 8.37 2.12
C GLY A 71 13.21 7.85 2.49
N ASP A 72 13.38 7.43 3.75
CA ASP A 72 14.64 6.92 4.28
C ASP A 72 15.07 5.56 3.67
N ASP A 73 14.19 4.87 2.94
CA ASP A 73 14.52 3.63 2.20
C ASP A 73 14.99 3.88 0.75
N ALA A 74 15.28 5.14 0.40
CA ALA A 74 15.78 5.50 -0.93
C ALA A 74 17.06 4.72 -1.32
N ARG A 75 17.18 4.35 -2.60
CA ARG A 75 18.30 3.56 -3.13
C ARG A 75 19.10 4.35 -4.16
N ALA A 76 20.42 4.40 -3.99
CA ALA A 76 21.35 4.89 -5.00
C ALA A 76 21.95 3.71 -5.77
N LEU A 77 21.96 3.78 -7.10
CA LEU A 77 22.56 2.76 -7.97
C LEU A 77 23.76 3.33 -8.73
N ALA A 78 24.90 2.68 -8.58
CA ALA A 78 26.09 2.97 -9.38
C ALA A 78 25.92 2.47 -10.82
N PRO A 79 26.74 2.94 -11.79
CA PRO A 79 26.75 2.39 -13.15
C PRO A 79 26.89 0.87 -13.15
N GLY A 80 26.00 0.19 -13.88
CA GLY A 80 25.96 -1.27 -13.98
C GLY A 80 25.30 -1.99 -12.79
N ALA A 81 24.96 -1.29 -11.70
CA ALA A 81 24.20 -1.88 -10.61
C ALA A 81 22.72 -2.06 -10.97
N ARG A 82 22.06 -3.00 -10.29
CA ARG A 82 20.64 -3.29 -10.43
C ARG A 82 19.97 -3.38 -9.07
N HIS A 83 18.72 -2.97 -9.01
CA HIS A 83 17.85 -3.19 -7.86
C HIS A 83 16.51 -3.73 -8.35
N ARG A 84 15.88 -4.60 -7.56
CA ARG A 84 14.62 -5.23 -7.90
C ARG A 84 13.67 -5.13 -6.72
N LEU A 85 12.52 -4.52 -6.97
CA LEU A 85 11.35 -4.61 -6.11
C LEU A 85 10.50 -5.80 -6.53
N ALA A 86 9.90 -6.48 -5.56
CA ALA A 86 8.92 -7.53 -5.81
C ALA A 86 7.81 -7.46 -4.76
N CYS A 87 6.59 -7.72 -5.20
CA CYS A 87 5.42 -7.86 -4.36
C CYS A 87 4.77 -9.21 -4.66
N ARG A 88 4.39 -9.93 -3.61
CA ARG A 88 3.59 -11.15 -3.71
C ARG A 88 2.34 -10.99 -2.86
N LEU A 89 1.19 -11.27 -3.47
CA LEU A 89 -0.11 -11.21 -2.83
C LEU A 89 -0.61 -12.62 -2.52
N HIS A 90 -1.06 -12.84 -1.30
CA HIS A 90 -1.77 -14.04 -0.89
C HIS A 90 -3.13 -13.64 -0.35
N PHE A 91 -4.16 -14.31 -0.84
CA PHE A 91 -5.54 -14.07 -0.46
C PHE A 91 -6.06 -15.27 0.35
N SER A 92 -6.73 -15.00 1.45
CA SER A 92 -7.43 -16.00 2.24
C SER A 92 -8.80 -15.48 2.64
N CYS A 93 -9.83 -16.31 2.49
CA CYS A 93 -11.17 -16.01 3.00
C CYS A 93 -11.38 -16.78 4.30
N HIS A 94 -12.26 -16.24 5.14
CA HIS A 94 -12.66 -16.83 6.41
C HIS A 94 -14.18 -17.03 6.39
N ASP A 95 -14.65 -18.05 7.10
CA ASP A 95 -16.08 -18.37 7.25
C ASP A 95 -16.82 -17.35 8.14
#